data_AF-A0A7C0WZM9-F1
#
_entry.id   AF-A0A7C0WZM9-F1
#
_cell.length_a   1.000
_cell.length_b   1.000
_cell.length_c   1.000
_cell.angle_alpha   90.00
_cell.angle_beta   90.00
_cell.angle_gamma   90.00
#
_symmetry.space_group_name_H-M   'P 1'
#
loop_
_entity.id
_entity.type
_entity.pdbx_description
1 polymer ?
#
loop_
_entity_poly.entity_id
_entity_poly.type
_entity_poly.pdbx_seq_one_letter_code
_entity_poly.pdbx_strand_id
1 'polypeptide(L)'
;MCENLPKGRGVIVVPGFFDIIHVRNTGAAFGILQGIPVSWRTIFFLIVTIAACLAIVFILTRQGAEDVFLEAMFYLVIAGALGNLTDRLRFNEVVDFLNFHIGALSWPTFNMADTYISIAIIGIFIRTFVKGNKARSR
;
A
#
# COMPACT_ATOMS: atom_id res chain seq x y z
N MET A 1 -5.74 -14.51 14.17
CA MET A 1 -6.47 -13.70 15.17
C MET A 1 -7.68 -12.95 14.58
N CYS A 2 -7.74 -12.69 13.26
CA CYS A 2 -8.87 -11.99 12.62
C CYS A 2 -9.90 -12.88 11.88
N GLU A 3 -9.73 -14.21 11.87
CA GLU A 3 -10.66 -15.13 11.17
C GLU A 3 -12.04 -15.25 11.84
N ASN A 4 -12.20 -14.80 13.09
CA ASN A 4 -13.42 -15.00 13.88
C ASN A 4 -14.26 -13.74 14.11
N LEU A 5 -14.04 -12.65 13.37
CA LEU A 5 -14.88 -11.47 13.50
C LEU A 5 -16.19 -11.67 12.71
N PRO A 6 -17.38 -11.66 13.37
CA PRO A 6 -18.66 -11.73 12.69
C PRO A 6 -18.78 -10.58 11.69
N LYS A 7 -19.29 -10.86 10.48
CA LYS A 7 -19.59 -9.82 9.48
C LYS A 7 -20.43 -8.71 10.13
N GLY A 8 -19.82 -7.53 10.36
CA GLY A 8 -20.47 -6.35 10.93
C GLY A 8 -19.98 -5.87 12.31
N ARG A 9 -18.99 -6.51 12.96
CA ARG A 9 -18.40 -6.00 14.21
C ARG A 9 -16.89 -5.84 14.11
N GLY A 10 -16.45 -4.62 13.83
CA GLY A 10 -15.07 -4.22 14.11
C GLY A 10 -14.78 -4.15 15.60
N VAL A 11 -13.50 -4.16 15.95
CA VAL A 11 -13.04 -3.79 17.29
C VAL A 11 -12.87 -2.27 17.33
N ILE A 12 -13.67 -1.59 18.14
CA ILE A 12 -13.52 -0.16 18.38
C ILE A 12 -12.23 0.06 19.17
N VAL A 13 -11.29 0.82 18.62
CA VAL A 13 -10.01 1.14 19.28
C VAL A 13 -10.08 2.54 19.87
N VAL A 14 -10.59 3.51 19.11
CA VAL A 14 -10.85 4.88 19.56
C VAL A 14 -12.29 5.24 19.21
N PRO A 15 -13.19 5.36 20.21
CA PRO A 15 -14.60 5.64 19.97
C PRO A 15 -14.80 6.91 19.10
N GLY A 16 -15.55 6.76 18.01
CA GLY A 16 -15.85 7.85 17.08
C GLY A 16 -14.70 8.28 16.17
N PHE A 17 -13.59 7.53 16.14
CA PHE A 17 -12.41 7.86 15.31
C PHE A 17 -11.77 6.67 14.59
N PHE A 18 -11.50 5.56 15.28
CA PHE A 18 -10.69 4.46 14.75
C PHE A 18 -11.18 3.09 15.20
N ASP A 19 -11.40 2.21 14.22
CA ASP A 19 -11.79 0.81 14.42
C ASP A 19 -10.90 -0.13 13.62
N ILE A 20 -10.72 -1.34 14.12
CA ILE A 20 -10.17 -2.46 13.36
C ILE A 20 -11.33 -3.28 12.82
N ILE A 21 -11.53 -3.26 11.51
CA ILE A 21 -12.59 -4.00 10.82
C ILE A 21 -11.99 -5.10 9.94
N HIS A 22 -12.84 -5.89 9.28
CA HIS A 22 -12.41 -6.86 8.28
C HIS A 22 -13.13 -6.57 6.97
N VAL A 23 -12.42 -5.98 6.02
CA VAL A 23 -12.89 -5.66 4.68
C VAL A 23 -12.07 -6.46 3.68
N ARG A 24 -12.77 -7.08 2.73
CA ARG A 24 -12.19 -7.86 1.64
C ARG A 24 -12.24 -7.06 0.36
N ASN A 25 -11.08 -6.58 -0.07
CA ASN A 25 -10.97 -5.71 -1.22
C ASN A 25 -10.54 -6.49 -2.45
N THR A 26 -11.51 -6.70 -3.33
CA THR A 26 -11.30 -7.42 -4.59
C THR A 26 -10.74 -6.51 -5.68
N GLY A 27 -10.77 -5.19 -5.53
CA GLY A 27 -10.45 -4.22 -6.58
C GLY A 27 -8.98 -3.76 -6.63
N ALA A 28 -8.73 -2.90 -7.63
CA ALA A 28 -7.75 -1.82 -7.50
C ALA A 28 -8.44 -0.64 -6.80
N ALA A 29 -7.67 0.36 -6.36
CA ALA A 29 -8.22 1.62 -5.87
C ALA A 29 -9.39 2.10 -6.77
N PHE A 30 -10.52 2.48 -6.14
CA PHE A 30 -11.72 3.01 -6.80
C PHE A 30 -12.48 2.07 -7.76
N GLY A 31 -12.32 0.74 -7.65
CA GLY A 31 -13.18 -0.20 -8.37
C GLY A 31 -12.86 -0.38 -9.87
N ILE A 32 -11.73 0.16 -10.34
CA ILE A 32 -11.34 0.25 -11.76
C ILE A 32 -11.23 -1.12 -12.47
N LEU A 33 -11.22 -2.24 -11.74
CA LEU A 33 -11.13 -3.60 -12.30
C LEU A 33 -12.21 -4.57 -11.78
N GLN A 34 -13.33 -4.05 -11.28
CA GLN A 34 -14.40 -4.91 -10.75
C GLN A 34 -15.12 -5.75 -11.82
N GLY A 35 -15.15 -5.29 -13.07
CA GLY A 35 -15.78 -6.01 -14.20
C GLY A 35 -14.91 -7.08 -14.85
N ILE A 36 -13.65 -7.25 -14.42
CA ILE A 36 -12.72 -8.24 -14.97
C ILE A 36 -12.82 -9.54 -14.15
N PRO A 37 -12.78 -10.74 -14.77
CA PRO A 37 -12.76 -11.99 -14.03
C PRO A 37 -11.61 -12.02 -13.03
N VAL A 38 -11.88 -12.57 -11.84
CA VAL A 38 -10.94 -12.59 -10.69
C VAL A 38 -9.55 -13.06 -11.11
N SER A 39 -9.45 -14.14 -11.90
CA SER A 39 -8.18 -14.70 -12.36
C SER A 39 -7.35 -13.70 -13.18
N TRP A 40 -7.97 -12.97 -14.11
CA TRP A 40 -7.29 -11.97 -14.94
C TRP A 40 -6.82 -10.78 -14.11
N ARG A 41 -7.60 -10.37 -13.12
CA ARG A 41 -7.24 -9.30 -12.19
C ARG A 41 -6.07 -9.69 -11.28
N THR A 42 -6.08 -10.90 -10.74
CA THR A 42 -4.96 -11.43 -9.94
C THR A 42 -3.68 -11.49 -10.78
N ILE A 43 -3.75 -12.00 -12.02
CA ILE A 43 -2.61 -12.04 -12.95
C ILE A 43 -2.10 -10.63 -13.27
N PHE A 44 -3.00 -9.67 -13.53
CA PHE A 44 -2.62 -8.28 -13.78
C PHE A 44 -1.83 -7.69 -12.60
N PHE A 45 -2.37 -7.80 -11.37
CA PHE A 45 -1.67 -7.28 -10.19
C PHE A 45 -0.35 -7.99 -9.92
N LEU A 46 -0.27 -9.30 -10.18
CA LEU A 46 0.96 -10.06 -10.09
C LEU A 46 2.03 -9.50 -11.03
N ILE A 47 1.71 -9.34 -12.31
CA ILE A 47 2.64 -8.85 -13.32
C ILE A 47 3.10 -7.42 -12.99
N VAL A 48 2.16 -6.52 -12.70
CA VAL A 48 2.48 -5.12 -12.40
C VAL A 48 3.34 -5.01 -11.13
N THR A 49 3.01 -5.78 -10.08
CA THR A 49 3.77 -5.76 -8.83
C THR A 49 5.19 -6.28 -9.03
N ILE A 50 5.36 -7.41 -9.72
CA ILE A 50 6.68 -7.97 -10.01
C ILE A 50 7.50 -6.99 -10.85
N ALA A 51 6.91 -6.42 -11.91
CA ALA A 51 7.58 -5.45 -12.76
C ALA A 51 8.03 -4.20 -11.97
N ALA A 52 7.18 -3.67 -11.10
CA ALA A 52 7.51 -2.53 -10.25
C ALA A 52 8.64 -2.86 -9.26
N CYS A 53 8.58 -4.01 -8.57
CA CYS A 53 9.63 -4.45 -7.66
C CYS A 53 10.97 -4.63 -8.39
N LEU A 54 10.98 -5.26 -9.57
CA LEU A 54 12.20 -5.42 -10.37
C LEU A 54 12.77 -4.08 -10.83
N ALA A 55 11.92 -3.13 -11.23
CA ALA A 55 12.36 -1.79 -11.59
C ALA A 55 12.99 -1.06 -10.39
N ILE A 56 12.40 -1.15 -9.20
CA ILE A 56 12.96 -0.55 -7.98
C ILE A 56 14.29 -1.19 -7.62
N VAL A 57 14.40 -2.53 -7.63
CA VAL A 57 15.66 -3.23 -7.36
C VAL A 57 16.73 -2.85 -8.38
N PHE A 58 16.38 -2.74 -9.66
CA PHE A 58 17.28 -2.26 -10.71
C PHE A 58 17.78 -0.84 -10.43
N ILE A 59 16.90 0.07 -10.01
CA ILE A 59 17.29 1.45 -9.63
C ILE A 59 18.24 1.42 -8.43
N LEU A 60 17.91 0.68 -7.38
CA LEU A 60 18.72 0.54 -6.17
C LEU A 60 20.11 -0.03 -6.45
N THR A 61 20.23 -0.97 -7.38
CA THR A 61 21.55 -1.55 -7.75
C THR A 61 22.41 -0.63 -8.61
N ARG A 62 21.83 0.40 -9.23
CA ARG A 62 22.53 1.35 -10.11
C ARG A 62 22.87 2.65 -9.41
N GLN A 63 22.07 3.05 -8.42
CA GLN A 63 22.39 4.18 -7.56
C GLN A 63 23.37 3.68 -6.49
N GLY A 64 24.57 4.24 -6.44
CA GLY A 64 25.46 4.01 -5.30
C GLY A 64 24.76 4.41 -4.00
N ALA A 65 25.12 3.77 -2.88
CA ALA A 65 24.43 3.91 -1.60
C ALA A 65 24.66 5.28 -0.90
N GLU A 66 24.30 6.37 -1.57
CA GLU A 66 24.53 7.74 -1.12
C GLU A 66 23.37 8.32 -0.31
N ASP A 67 22.18 7.68 -0.38
CA ASP A 67 20.95 8.22 0.19
C ASP A 67 20.13 7.15 0.91
N VAL A 68 20.63 6.71 2.06
CA VAL A 68 20.02 5.69 2.93
C VAL A 68 18.54 5.95 3.20
N PHE A 69 18.14 7.23 3.32
CA PHE A 69 16.71 7.58 3.50
C PHE A 69 15.87 7.20 2.27
N LEU A 70 16.36 7.53 1.07
CA LEU A 70 15.66 7.23 -0.18
C LEU A 70 15.59 5.71 -0.41
N GLU A 71 16.67 4.99 -0.10
CA GLU A 71 16.70 3.52 -0.15
C GLU A 71 15.67 2.90 0.80
N ALA A 72 15.60 3.37 2.05
CA ALA A 72 14.60 2.92 3.00
C ALA A 72 13.17 3.13 2.48
N MET A 73 12.89 4.24 1.79
CA MET A 73 11.58 4.45 1.17
C MET A 73 11.32 3.46 0.04
N PHE A 74 12.30 3.16 -0.81
CA PHE A 74 12.14 2.14 -1.84
C PHE A 74 11.89 0.74 -1.26
N TYR A 75 12.55 0.38 -0.16
CA TYR A 75 12.29 -0.87 0.55
C TYR A 75 10.87 -0.90 1.15
N LEU A 76 10.35 0.22 1.65
CA LEU A 76 8.95 0.31 2.09
C LEU A 76 7.95 0.11 0.94
N VAL A 77 8.22 0.64 -0.26
CA VAL A 77 7.38 0.37 -1.44
C VAL A 77 7.37 -1.12 -1.76
N ILE A 78 8.54 -1.76 -1.80
CA ILE A 78 8.65 -3.20 -2.07
C ILE A 78 7.91 -4.01 -0.99
N ALA A 79 8.11 -3.69 0.28
CA ALA A 79 7.48 -4.39 1.39
C ALA A 79 5.95 -4.30 1.33
N GLY A 80 5.39 -3.11 1.07
CA GLY A 80 3.95 -2.95 0.89
C GLY A 80 3.43 -3.67 -0.36
N ALA A 81 4.12 -3.53 -1.50
CA ALA A 81 3.70 -4.18 -2.73
C ALA A 81 3.67 -5.71 -2.59
N LEU A 82 4.70 -6.31 -1.97
CA LEU A 82 4.75 -7.74 -1.69
C LEU A 82 3.72 -8.20 -0.67
N GLY A 83 3.41 -7.38 0.35
CA GLY A 83 2.33 -7.67 1.31
C GLY A 83 0.98 -7.80 0.62
N ASN A 84 0.61 -6.79 -0.16
CA ASN A 84 -0.64 -6.79 -0.92
C ASN A 84 -0.70 -7.85 -2.03
N LEU A 85 0.46 -8.26 -2.58
CA LEU A 85 0.53 -9.37 -3.53
C LEU A 85 0.34 -10.71 -2.84
N THR A 86 0.91 -10.90 -1.64
CA THR A 86 0.79 -12.14 -0.87
C THR A 86 -0.68 -12.42 -0.55
N ASP A 87 -1.43 -11.40 -0.15
CA ASP A 87 -2.88 -11.53 0.08
C ASP A 87 -3.61 -11.94 -1.20
N ARG A 88 -3.32 -11.30 -2.34
CA ARG A 88 -3.92 -11.66 -3.62
C ARG A 88 -3.60 -13.09 -4.06
N LEU A 89 -2.39 -13.58 -3.81
CA LEU A 89 -2.01 -14.96 -4.15
C LEU A 89 -2.71 -16.00 -3.25
N ARG A 90 -2.98 -15.65 -1.99
CA ARG A 90 -3.63 -16.56 -1.02
C ARG A 90 -5.15 -16.51 -1.08
N PHE A 91 -5.72 -15.33 -1.29
CA PHE A 91 -7.14 -15.06 -1.10
C PHE A 91 -7.82 -14.46 -2.34
N ASN A 92 -7.09 -14.14 -3.40
CA ASN A 92 -7.57 -13.39 -4.59
C ASN A 92 -8.09 -11.97 -4.30
N GLU A 93 -7.81 -11.45 -3.11
CA GLU A 93 -8.24 -10.16 -2.61
C GLU A 93 -7.25 -9.65 -1.57
N VAL A 94 -7.35 -8.37 -1.20
CA VAL A 94 -6.57 -7.76 -0.13
C VAL A 94 -7.41 -7.66 1.12
N VAL A 95 -6.79 -7.94 2.27
CA VAL A 95 -7.45 -7.76 3.57
C VAL A 95 -7.17 -6.36 4.09
N ASP A 96 -8.21 -5.53 4.10
CA ASP A 96 -8.19 -4.17 4.66
C ASP A 96 -8.81 -4.19 6.06
N PHE A 97 -8.18 -3.48 7.00
CA PHE A 97 -8.59 -3.55 8.41
C PHE A 97 -8.47 -2.25 9.20
N LEU A 98 -7.72 -1.26 8.72
CA LEU A 98 -7.61 0.05 9.36
C LEU A 98 -8.75 0.94 8.89
N ASN A 99 -9.68 1.28 9.80
CA ASN A 99 -10.85 2.09 9.48
C ASN A 99 -10.86 3.39 10.30
N PHE A 100 -10.67 4.52 9.63
CA PHE A 100 -10.71 5.86 10.24
C PHE A 100 -11.93 6.63 9.79
N HIS A 101 -12.64 7.26 10.73
CA HIS A 101 -13.87 8.00 10.47
C HIS A 101 -14.09 9.13 11.48
N ILE A 102 -14.87 10.14 11.11
CA ILE A 102 -15.33 11.21 12.00
C ILE A 102 -16.78 11.53 11.62
N GLY A 103 -17.72 11.20 12.49
CA GLY A 103 -19.16 11.37 12.22
C GLY A 103 -19.61 10.56 11.01
N ALA A 104 -20.15 11.22 9.98
CA ALA A 104 -20.56 10.58 8.73
C ALA A 104 -19.41 10.45 7.70
N LEU A 105 -18.25 11.05 7.95
CA LEU A 105 -17.11 11.00 7.06
C LEU A 105 -16.25 9.77 7.39
N SER A 106 -16.01 8.91 6.40
CA SER A 106 -15.11 7.76 6.55
C SER A 106 -14.02 7.84 5.48
N TRP A 107 -12.77 7.65 5.91
CA TRP A 107 -11.69 7.37 4.98
C TRP A 107 -11.84 5.94 4.46
N PRO A 108 -11.47 5.65 3.19
CA PRO A 108 -11.48 4.28 2.68
C PRO A 108 -10.62 3.37 3.55
N THR A 109 -11.13 2.21 3.95
CA THR A 109 -10.37 1.24 4.75
C THR A 109 -9.10 0.80 4.01
N PHE A 110 -8.01 0.63 4.74
CA PHE A 110 -6.70 0.26 4.19
C PHE A 110 -5.96 -0.68 5.14
N ASN A 111 -4.75 -1.10 4.78
CA ASN A 111 -3.92 -1.96 5.62
C ASN A 111 -2.49 -1.41 5.85
N MET A 112 -1.66 -2.20 6.51
CA MET A 112 -0.26 -1.82 6.76
C MET A 112 0.57 -1.75 5.47
N ALA A 113 0.25 -2.54 4.45
CA ALA A 113 0.93 -2.49 3.17
C ALA A 113 0.69 -1.15 2.45
N ASP A 114 -0.55 -0.67 2.45
CA ASP A 114 -0.92 0.65 1.92
C ASP A 114 -0.28 1.78 2.73
N THR A 115 -0.16 1.59 4.06
CA THR A 115 0.53 2.54 4.94
C THR A 115 2.01 2.67 4.56
N TYR A 116 2.71 1.55 4.34
CA TYR A 116 4.12 1.57 3.92
C TYR A 116 4.31 2.26 2.57
N ILE A 117 3.46 1.95 1.59
CA ILE A 117 3.48 2.58 0.27
C ILE A 117 3.23 4.09 0.40
N SER A 118 2.25 4.50 1.20
CA SER A 118 1.90 5.92 1.39
C SER A 118 3.04 6.71 2.02
N ILE A 119 3.63 6.19 3.10
CA ILE A 119 4.79 6.80 3.76
C ILE A 119 5.98 6.89 2.79
N ALA A 120 6.24 5.82 2.04
CA ALA A 120 7.33 5.79 1.08
C ALA A 120 7.18 6.83 -0.03
N ILE A 121 5.98 6.94 -0.62
CA ILE A 121 5.70 7.91 -1.70
C ILE A 121 5.89 9.34 -1.17
N ILE A 122 5.36 9.65 0.01
CA ILE A 122 5.54 10.97 0.63
C ILE A 122 7.02 11.25 0.89
N GLY A 123 7.76 10.28 1.44
CA GLY A 123 9.19 10.39 1.72
C GLY A 123 10.04 10.60 0.45
N ILE A 124 9.78 9.82 -0.60
CA ILE A 124 10.44 9.95 -1.91
C ILE A 124 10.18 11.34 -2.49
N PHE A 125 8.92 11.80 -2.44
CA PHE A 125 8.54 13.11 -2.94
C PHE A 125 9.29 14.22 -2.18
N ILE A 126 9.22 14.25 -0.85
CA ILE A 126 9.93 15.24 -0.04
C ILE A 126 11.43 15.23 -0.35
N ARG A 127 12.06 14.04 -0.40
CA ARG A 127 13.49 13.92 -0.65
C ARG A 127 13.90 14.42 -2.03
N THR A 128 13.12 14.10 -3.05
CA THR A 128 13.36 14.51 -4.44
C THR A 128 13.21 16.03 -4.60
N PHE A 129 12.18 16.63 -4.00
CA PHE A 129 11.99 18.08 -4.04
C PHE A 129 13.10 18.85 -3.30
N VAL A 130 13.51 18.36 -2.12
CA VAL A 130 14.59 18.99 -1.34
C VAL A 130 15.94 18.90 -2.06
N LYS A 131 16.29 17.75 -2.65
CA LYS A 131 17.52 17.60 -3.45
C LYS A 131 17.48 18.50 -4.70
N GLY A 132 16.35 18.57 -5.39
CA GLY A 132 16.16 19.43 -6.56
C GLY A 132 16.41 20.92 -6.27
N ASN A 133 15.98 21.40 -5.10
CA ASN A 133 16.23 22.79 -4.68
C ASN A 133 17.71 23.07 -4.40
N LYS A 134 18.44 22.15 -3.76
CA LYS A 134 19.88 22.32 -3.49
C LYS A 134 20.74 22.33 -4.76
N ALA A 135 20.31 21.61 -5.81
CA ALA A 135 20.99 21.60 -7.10
C ALA A 135 20.77 22.91 -7.90
N ARG A 136 19.63 23.59 -7.70
CA ARG A 136 19.31 24.87 -8.36
C ARG A 136 19.91 26.10 -7.66
N SER A 137 20.32 25.97 -6.39
CA SER A 137 20.91 27.06 -5.61
C SER A 137 22.45 27.09 -5.65
N ARG A 138 23.07 26.27 -6.50
CA ARG A 138 24.51 26.23 -6.78
C ARG A 138 24.72 26.60 -8.24
#